data_AF-A0A090VMV9-F1
#
_entry.id   AF-A0A090VMV9-F1
#
_cell.length_a   1.000
_cell.length_b   1.000
_cell.length_c   1.000
_cell.angle_alpha   90.00
_cell.angle_beta   90.00
_cell.angle_gamma   90.00
#
_symmetry.space_group_name_H-M   'P 1'
#
loop_
_entity.id
_entity.type
_entity.pdbx_description
1 polymer ?
#
loop_
_entity_poly.entity_id
_entity_poly.type
_entity_poly.pdbx_seq_one_letter_code
_entity_poly.pdbx_strand_id
1 'polypeptide(L)'
;MIKILAFLFCTISFQTGEAVISWEDDYKLSWSDFKGKPKQNSGAVAETASGISFGFSVKELNSNIVSYTTEVHAYFSVEKSWFHKDKASDYILEHEQLHFDITELFARKFRKEIAQQKVSNDIKAKLKVIYKKHVTDLG
;
A
#
# COMPACT_ATOMS: atom_id res chain seq x y z
N MET A 1 -17.35 53.70 4.90
CA MET A 1 -16.71 52.66 5.73
C MET A 1 -17.37 51.33 5.43
N ILE A 2 -16.74 50.46 4.62
CA ILE A 2 -17.25 49.12 4.33
C ILE A 2 -16.36 48.14 5.10
N LYS A 3 -16.92 47.44 6.09
CA LYS A 3 -16.24 46.34 6.79
C LYS A 3 -16.46 45.08 5.96
N ILE A 4 -15.42 44.66 5.23
CA ILE A 4 -15.43 43.36 4.54
C ILE A 4 -15.13 42.30 5.60
N LEU A 5 -16.15 41.49 5.91
CA LEU A 5 -16.01 40.32 6.76
C LEU A 5 -15.48 39.18 5.88
N ALA A 6 -14.18 38.88 5.99
CA ALA A 6 -13.56 37.75 5.30
C ALA A 6 -14.02 36.44 5.97
N PHE A 7 -14.90 35.70 5.31
CA PHE A 7 -15.30 34.37 5.74
C PHE A 7 -14.25 33.37 5.23
N LEU A 8 -13.42 32.86 6.14
CA LEU A 8 -12.42 31.84 5.85
C LEU A 8 -13.15 30.51 5.59
N PHE A 9 -13.37 30.16 4.32
CA PHE A 9 -13.99 28.90 3.94
C PHE A 9 -12.93 27.79 4.05
N CYS A 10 -12.82 27.17 5.23
CA CYS A 10 -11.96 26.01 5.43
C CYS A 10 -12.67 24.77 4.91
N THR A 11 -12.35 24.34 3.69
CA THR A 11 -12.83 23.07 3.15
C THR A 11 -12.10 21.94 3.86
N ILE A 12 -12.76 21.28 4.82
CA ILE A 12 -12.26 20.03 5.39
C ILE A 12 -12.54 18.93 4.37
N SER A 13 -11.51 18.58 3.59
CA SER A 13 -11.54 17.37 2.76
C SER A 13 -11.42 16.16 3.69
N PHE A 14 -12.53 15.48 3.97
CA PHE A 14 -12.49 14.16 4.59
C PHE A 14 -11.92 13.17 3.56
N GLN A 15 -10.67 12.75 3.76
CA GLN A 15 -10.10 11.62 3.04
C GLN A 15 -10.74 10.35 3.60
N THR A 16 -11.62 9.71 2.82
CA THR A 16 -12.34 8.48 3.20
C THR A 16 -11.51 7.21 2.96
N GLY A 17 -10.21 7.35 2.69
CA GLY A 17 -9.28 6.25 2.50
C GLY A 17 -8.61 5.83 3.81
N GLU A 18 -8.32 4.54 3.92
CA GLU A 18 -7.46 4.01 4.97
C GLU A 18 -6.09 4.70 4.91
N ALA A 19 -5.58 5.18 6.05
CA ALA A 19 -4.27 5.80 6.12
C ALA A 19 -3.18 4.74 5.87
N VAL A 20 -2.42 4.93 4.80
CA VAL A 20 -1.33 4.04 4.40
C VAL A 20 -0.04 4.81 4.20
N ILE A 21 1.08 4.11 4.39
CA ILE A 21 2.42 4.58 4.06
C ILE A 21 2.92 3.73 2.90
N SER A 22 3.29 4.35 1.78
CA SER A 22 3.94 3.64 0.67
C SER A 22 5.37 3.29 1.04
N TRP A 23 5.85 2.13 0.57
CA TRP A 23 7.23 1.73 0.79
C TRP A 23 8.17 2.64 0.00
N GLU A 24 9.22 3.12 0.65
CA GLU A 24 10.33 3.87 0.06
C GLU A 24 11.64 3.31 0.64
N ASP A 25 12.74 3.41 -0.09
CA ASP A 25 14.01 2.79 0.29
C ASP A 25 14.68 3.45 1.51
N ASP A 26 14.43 4.74 1.70
CA ASP A 26 14.95 5.56 2.80
C ASP A 26 13.99 5.68 3.98
N TYR A 27 12.76 5.17 3.87
CA TYR A 27 11.78 5.23 4.93
C TYR A 27 11.93 4.05 5.91
N LYS A 28 11.95 4.37 7.21
CA LYS A 28 11.98 3.40 8.30
C LYS A 28 10.78 3.59 9.20
N LEU A 29 10.06 2.50 9.45
CA LEU A 29 8.94 2.48 10.37
C LEU A 29 9.38 2.93 11.76
N SER A 30 8.49 3.67 12.39
CA SER A 30 8.59 4.11 13.78
C SER A 30 7.37 3.62 14.54
N TRP A 31 7.47 3.49 15.87
CA TRP A 31 6.31 3.13 16.69
C TRP A 31 5.14 4.13 16.57
N SER A 32 5.38 5.37 16.12
CA SER A 32 4.30 6.34 15.84
C SER A 32 3.46 6.00 14.61
N ASP A 33 3.93 5.12 13.74
CA ASP A 33 3.21 4.68 12.54
C ASP A 33 2.18 3.58 12.87
N PHE A 34 2.27 2.94 14.03
CA PHE A 34 1.37 1.87 14.47
C PHE A 34 0.22 2.45 15.29
N LYS A 35 -0.89 2.80 14.64
CA LYS A 35 -2.06 3.44 15.29
C LYS A 35 -3.21 2.48 15.58
N GLY A 36 -3.10 1.24 15.12
CA GLY A 36 -4.08 0.18 15.40
C GLY A 36 -4.15 -0.18 16.88
N LYS A 37 -5.32 -0.68 17.28
CA LYS A 37 -5.56 -1.13 18.66
C LYS A 37 -4.89 -2.50 18.90
N PRO A 38 -4.06 -2.66 19.95
CA PRO A 38 -3.41 -3.92 20.23
C PRO A 38 -4.40 -5.06 20.52
N LYS A 39 -4.16 -6.22 19.93
CA LYS A 39 -5.01 -7.41 20.11
C LYS A 39 -4.73 -8.03 21.48
N GLN A 40 -5.70 -7.95 22.39
CA GLN A 40 -5.55 -8.35 23.80
C GLN A 40 -5.19 -9.83 24.01
N ASN A 41 -5.51 -10.73 23.07
CA ASN A 41 -5.27 -12.17 23.17
C ASN A 41 -4.30 -12.70 22.12
N SER A 42 -3.40 -11.84 21.61
CA SER A 42 -2.36 -12.27 20.68
C SER A 42 -1.10 -12.70 21.43
N GLY A 43 -0.43 -13.75 20.95
CA GLY A 43 0.93 -14.09 21.38
C GLY A 43 1.99 -13.14 20.79
N ALA A 44 1.63 -12.33 19.79
CA ALA A 44 2.51 -11.36 19.16
C ALA A 44 2.63 -10.07 19.97
N VAL A 45 3.82 -9.46 19.96
CA VAL A 45 4.06 -8.14 20.57
C VAL A 45 3.56 -7.02 19.66
N ALA A 46 3.72 -7.18 18.35
CA ALA A 46 3.30 -6.25 17.33
C ALA A 46 2.77 -7.01 16.11
N GLU A 47 2.09 -6.29 15.22
CA GLU A 47 1.65 -6.80 13.94
C GLU A 47 1.73 -5.68 12.90
N THR A 48 2.44 -5.97 11.81
CA THR A 48 2.48 -5.16 10.61
C THR A 48 1.43 -5.61 9.62
N ALA A 49 0.42 -4.78 9.41
CA ALA A 49 -0.52 -4.94 8.31
C ALA A 49 0.05 -4.24 7.07
N SER A 50 0.56 -5.01 6.11
CA SER A 50 1.06 -4.48 4.83
C SER A 50 0.46 -5.23 3.64
N GLY A 51 0.54 -4.64 2.44
CA GLY A 51 0.01 -5.25 1.23
C GLY A 51 0.48 -4.56 -0.04
N ILE A 52 -0.02 -5.02 -1.18
CA ILE A 52 0.30 -4.46 -2.50
C ILE A 52 -0.92 -3.76 -3.07
N SER A 53 -0.79 -2.49 -3.44
CA SER A 53 -1.76 -1.77 -4.25
C SER A 53 -1.43 -1.95 -5.74
N PHE A 54 -2.47 -2.11 -6.56
CA PHE A 54 -2.31 -2.33 -7.99
C PHE A 54 -3.35 -1.55 -8.79
N GLY A 55 -2.88 -0.73 -9.71
CA GLY A 55 -3.67 -0.03 -10.71
C GLY A 55 -3.16 -0.30 -12.12
N PHE A 56 -4.07 -0.30 -13.11
CA PHE A 56 -3.67 -0.32 -14.51
C PHE A 56 -4.64 0.48 -15.38
N SER A 57 -4.13 1.01 -16.48
CA SER A 57 -4.91 1.65 -17.53
C SER A 57 -4.55 1.06 -18.89
N VAL A 58 -5.49 1.04 -19.82
CA VAL A 58 -5.24 0.61 -21.20
C VAL A 58 -5.63 1.70 -22.19
N LYS A 59 -4.97 1.72 -23.34
CA LYS A 59 -5.35 2.53 -24.50
C LYS A 59 -5.89 1.61 -25.58
N GLU A 60 -7.06 1.96 -26.11
CA GLU A 60 -7.74 1.20 -27.16
C GLU A 60 -7.83 2.00 -28.45
N LEU A 61 -7.64 1.33 -29.59
CA LEU A 61 -7.81 1.86 -30.94
C LEU A 61 -8.49 0.81 -31.82
N ASN A 62 -9.61 1.16 -32.45
CA ASN A 62 -10.38 0.25 -33.32
C ASN A 62 -10.65 -1.12 -32.65
N SER A 63 -11.11 -1.10 -31.40
CA SER A 63 -11.37 -2.28 -30.57
C SER A 63 -10.15 -3.16 -30.23
N ASN A 64 -8.93 -2.68 -30.49
CA ASN A 64 -7.69 -3.33 -30.08
C ASN A 64 -6.98 -2.54 -28.99
N ILE A 65 -6.47 -3.24 -27.98
CA ILE A 65 -5.59 -2.64 -26.97
C ILE A 65 -4.22 -2.42 -27.62
N VAL A 66 -3.74 -1.19 -27.60
CA VAL A 66 -2.46 -0.79 -28.23
C VAL A 66 -1.36 -0.44 -27.22
N SER A 67 -1.73 -0.12 -25.98
CA SER A 67 -0.78 0.07 -24.88
C SER A 67 -1.47 -0.07 -23.52
N TYR A 68 -0.68 -0.25 -22.47
CA TYR A 68 -1.16 -0.22 -21.09
C TYR A 68 -0.10 0.40 -20.16
N THR A 69 -0.55 0.90 -19.02
CA THR A 69 0.30 1.38 -17.92
C THR A 69 -0.11 0.68 -16.63
N THR A 70 0.81 0.55 -15.69
CA THR A 70 0.58 -0.12 -14.41
C THR A 70 1.26 0.64 -13.28
N GLU A 71 0.61 0.67 -12.13
CA GLU A 71 1.13 1.19 -10.86
C GLU A 71 1.07 0.07 -9.83
N VAL A 72 2.19 -0.22 -9.18
CA VAL A 72 2.33 -1.29 -8.19
C VAL A 72 3.13 -0.75 -7.03
N HIS A 73 2.53 -0.68 -5.84
CA HIS A 73 3.20 -0.18 -4.64
C HIS A 73 2.99 -1.14 -3.47
N ALA A 74 4.04 -1.40 -2.70
CA ALA A 74 3.88 -1.92 -1.36
C ALA A 74 3.38 -0.80 -0.43
N TYR A 75 2.46 -1.13 0.47
CA TYR A 75 1.93 -0.20 1.46
C TYR A 75 1.86 -0.84 2.85
N PHE A 76 2.00 0.00 3.86
CA PHE A 76 1.80 -0.29 5.27
C PHE A 76 0.50 0.39 5.73
N SER A 77 -0.39 -0.34 6.39
CA SER A 77 -1.64 0.20 6.96
C SER A 77 -1.42 0.68 8.39
N VAL A 78 -1.53 1.99 8.57
CA VAL A 78 -1.31 2.67 9.85
C VAL A 78 -2.34 2.26 10.90
N GLU A 79 -3.61 2.17 10.50
CA GLU A 79 -4.73 1.90 11.42
C GLU A 79 -4.93 0.41 11.71
N LYS A 80 -4.34 -0.47 10.90
CA LYS A 80 -4.40 -1.93 11.11
C LYS A 80 -3.15 -2.50 11.77
N SER A 81 -2.05 -1.75 11.78
CA SER A 81 -0.81 -2.16 12.44
C SER A 81 -0.78 -1.69 13.88
N TRP A 82 -0.39 -2.55 14.81
CA TRP A 82 -0.51 -2.30 16.25
C TRP A 82 0.66 -2.91 17.03
N PHE A 83 0.87 -2.45 18.27
CA PHE A 83 1.90 -3.00 19.15
C PHE A 83 1.58 -2.83 20.65
N HIS A 84 2.08 -3.73 21.48
CA HIS A 84 2.04 -3.63 22.93
C HIS A 84 3.21 -2.78 23.45
N LYS A 85 2.92 -1.56 23.89
CA LYS A 85 3.92 -0.56 24.33
C LYS A 85 4.85 -1.06 25.43
N ASP A 86 4.35 -1.88 26.34
CA ASP A 86 5.07 -2.48 27.47
C ASP A 86 6.11 -3.53 27.05
N LYS A 87 6.02 -4.04 25.81
CA LYS A 87 6.89 -5.08 25.26
C LYS A 87 7.67 -4.61 24.03
N ALA A 88 7.47 -3.36 23.61
CA ALA A 88 8.11 -2.78 22.43
C ALA A 88 9.63 -2.66 22.60
N SER A 89 10.38 -2.92 21.53
CA SER A 89 11.83 -2.70 21.48
C SER A 89 12.27 -2.43 20.05
N ASP A 90 13.45 -1.84 19.87
CA ASP A 90 13.99 -1.54 18.54
C ASP A 90 14.17 -2.81 17.70
N TYR A 91 14.55 -3.93 18.34
CA TYR A 91 14.64 -5.23 17.67
C TYR A 91 13.28 -5.70 17.09
N ILE A 92 12.19 -5.49 17.84
CA ILE A 92 10.85 -5.84 17.35
C ILE A 92 10.44 -4.87 16.23
N LEU A 93 10.78 -3.59 16.34
CA LEU A 93 10.51 -2.63 15.26
C LEU A 93 11.22 -3.01 13.96
N GLU A 94 12.48 -3.46 14.04
CA GLU A 94 13.22 -3.98 12.89
C GLU A 94 12.59 -5.26 12.33
N HIS A 95 12.07 -6.14 13.18
CA HIS A 95 11.29 -7.31 12.75
C HIS A 95 10.02 -6.88 11.98
N GLU A 96 9.31 -5.88 12.48
CA GLU A 96 8.12 -5.33 11.82
C GLU A 96 8.47 -4.63 10.49
N GLN A 97 9.59 -3.92 10.41
CA GLN A 97 10.12 -3.38 9.16
C GLN A 97 10.37 -4.48 8.13
N LEU A 98 10.90 -5.64 8.56
CA LEU A 98 11.16 -6.76 7.65
C LEU A 98 9.87 -7.29 6.99
N HIS A 99 8.74 -7.31 7.71
CA HIS A 99 7.44 -7.66 7.09
C HIS A 99 7.07 -6.68 5.98
N PHE A 100 7.31 -5.38 6.17
CA PHE A 100 7.05 -4.38 5.14
C PHE A 100 8.02 -4.49 3.94
N ASP A 101 9.29 -4.76 4.20
CA ASP A 101 10.31 -4.97 3.15
C ASP A 101 10.04 -6.22 2.32
N ILE A 102 9.51 -7.29 2.93
CA ILE A 102 9.07 -8.50 2.22
C ILE A 102 7.91 -8.15 1.28
N THR A 103 6.94 -7.34 1.71
CA THR A 103 5.85 -6.86 0.84
C THR A 103 6.39 -6.12 -0.38
N GLU A 104 7.39 -5.25 -0.22
CA GLU A 104 8.07 -4.60 -1.36
C GLU A 104 8.81 -5.60 -2.25
N LEU A 105 9.45 -6.64 -1.69
CA LEU A 105 10.06 -7.68 -2.50
C LEU A 105 9.04 -8.36 -3.43
N PHE A 106 7.83 -8.63 -2.93
CA PHE A 106 6.74 -9.16 -3.76
C PHE A 106 6.22 -8.14 -4.78
N ALA A 107 6.12 -6.86 -4.41
CA ALA A 107 5.80 -5.79 -5.37
C ALA A 107 6.85 -5.72 -6.51
N ARG A 108 8.14 -5.89 -6.21
CA ARG A 108 9.21 -5.98 -7.22
C ARG A 108 9.05 -7.18 -8.14
N LYS A 109 8.74 -8.36 -7.59
CA LYS A 109 8.47 -9.57 -8.39
C LYS A 109 7.27 -9.36 -9.31
N PHE A 110 6.22 -8.72 -8.81
CA PHE A 110 5.04 -8.39 -9.60
C PHE A 110 5.37 -7.43 -10.74
N ARG A 111 6.07 -6.31 -10.47
CA ARG A 111 6.53 -5.36 -11.50
C ARG A 111 7.38 -6.06 -12.57
N LYS A 112 8.27 -6.97 -12.18
CA LYS A 112 9.09 -7.75 -13.11
C LYS A 112 8.26 -8.65 -14.03
N GLU A 113 7.22 -9.32 -13.50
CA GLU A 113 6.35 -10.18 -14.30
C GLU A 113 5.45 -9.38 -15.26
N ILE A 114 4.97 -8.19 -14.84
CA ILE A 114 4.24 -7.26 -15.71
C ILE A 114 5.13 -6.80 -16.88
N ALA A 115 6.39 -6.45 -16.61
CA ALA A 115 7.34 -5.96 -17.61
C ALA A 115 7.65 -6.99 -18.71
N GLN A 116 7.37 -8.27 -18.46
CA GLN A 116 7.52 -9.36 -19.43
C GLN A 116 6.28 -9.55 -20.31
N GLN A 117 5.15 -8.91 -19.98
CA GLN A 117 3.94 -9.02 -20.77
C GLN A 117 4.05 -8.19 -22.05
N LYS A 118 3.45 -8.72 -23.12
CA LYS A 118 3.26 -7.98 -24.37
C LYS A 118 1.84 -7.43 -24.41
N VAL A 119 1.68 -6.31 -25.10
CA VAL A 119 0.35 -5.75 -25.37
C VAL A 119 -0.50 -6.78 -26.12
N SER A 120 -1.72 -7.00 -25.63
CA SER A 120 -2.70 -7.90 -26.23
C SER A 120 -4.11 -7.56 -25.73
N ASN A 121 -5.14 -7.99 -26.45
CA ASN A 121 -6.54 -7.71 -26.09
C ASN A 121 -6.98 -8.38 -24.77
N ASP A 122 -6.26 -9.42 -24.33
CA ASP A 122 -6.48 -10.11 -23.05
C ASP A 122 -5.62 -9.55 -21.90
N ILE A 123 -4.86 -8.47 -22.12
CA ILE A 123 -3.92 -7.94 -21.11
C ILE A 123 -4.60 -7.60 -19.78
N LYS A 124 -5.84 -7.10 -19.81
CA LYS A 124 -6.64 -6.81 -18.60
C LYS A 124 -6.83 -8.08 -17.74
N ALA A 125 -7.10 -9.22 -18.38
CA ALA A 125 -7.30 -10.49 -17.69
C ALA A 125 -5.97 -11.04 -17.17
N LYS A 126 -4.91 -11.01 -17.98
CA LYS A 126 -3.55 -11.40 -17.57
C LYS A 126 -3.08 -10.63 -16.34
N LEU A 127 -3.19 -9.30 -16.36
CA LEU A 127 -2.80 -8.44 -15.25
C LEU A 127 -3.55 -8.79 -13.95
N LYS A 128 -4.84 -9.10 -14.01
CA LYS A 128 -5.63 -9.56 -12.85
C LYS A 128 -5.16 -10.91 -12.31
N VAL A 129 -4.81 -11.86 -13.20
CA VAL A 129 -4.28 -13.17 -12.81
C VAL A 129 -2.91 -13.01 -12.14
N ILE A 130 -2.03 -12.21 -12.72
CA ILE A 130 -0.70 -11.92 -12.15
C ILE A 130 -0.86 -11.25 -10.79
N TYR A 131 -1.73 -10.25 -10.66
CA TYR A 131 -2.01 -9.60 -9.38
C TYR A 131 -2.46 -10.61 -8.31
N LYS A 132 -3.44 -11.46 -8.64
CA LYS A 132 -3.94 -12.48 -7.71
C LYS A 132 -2.82 -13.42 -7.23
N LYS A 133 -1.96 -13.88 -8.14
CA LYS A 133 -0.80 -14.71 -7.82
C LYS A 133 0.11 -14.05 -6.79
N HIS A 134 0.57 -12.81 -7.04
CA HIS A 134 1.51 -12.14 -6.14
C HIS A 134 0.89 -11.74 -4.80
N VAL A 135 -0.40 -11.42 -4.75
CA VAL A 135 -1.09 -11.15 -3.48
C VAL A 135 -1.31 -12.43 -2.68
N THR A 136 -1.65 -13.56 -3.33
CA THR A 136 -1.78 -14.85 -2.64
C THR A 136 -0.45 -15.37 -2.10
N ASP A 137 0.65 -15.18 -2.83
CA ASP A 137 1.97 -15.63 -2.38
C ASP A 137 2.53 -14.81 -1.20
N LEU A 138 1.96 -13.64 -0.92
CA LEU A 138 2.34 -12.78 0.22
C LEU A 138 1.81 -13.31 1.56
N GLY A 139 0.70 -14.07 1.56
CA GLY A 139 0.03 -14.59 2.76
C GLY A 139 -1.44 -14.19 2.84
#